data_AF-A0A3M9Y2I2-F1
#
_entry.id   AF-A0A3M9Y2I2-F1
#
_cell.length_a   1.000
_cell.length_b   1.000
_cell.length_c   1.000
_cell.angle_alpha   90.00
_cell.angle_beta   90.00
_cell.angle_gamma   90.00
#
_symmetry.space_group_name_H-M   'P 1'
#
loop_
_entity.id
_entity.type
_entity.pdbx_description
1 polymer ?
#
loop_
_entity_poly.entity_id
_entity_poly.type
_entity_poly.pdbx_seq_one_letter_code
_entity_poly.pdbx_strand_id
1 'polypeptide(L)'
;MVNPTTTLLWDHLEYLPLAKHLAEEDLILLLTPVIEPPGETPQFQDPFEPLGQAIATQHPLVRHVPYTKNGGITDAHKVFIKRCKAIIFVITGPPSAEEPSQASLAATAFQIGDDRPQIILACRDICAHSLQAESFPTVIQATSLSPSSLVEAASFLFQPHACSSPPQALPKVPIQFWSPNRDLPAITSLWRACLPACFHLPQHVLAPLLRRDGYAMHLTVRDPHSDALIAFCATYTTYPSTLTSNLLGSLALLLVHPDHRRRGIGTALHGVALAQLSRTPGVEALLLGSAFPRLLAGVPFDAGSKDWFAKRGWHDSGPGSEISDWIVSFDEAPPHSSLVVPGLEFRACDEGDVSRVVAFAEQSDGGIGQGERLGYGEQFSRLEGTTHVEDVVVGYQGRDVVAAAVLYVPRDGSPAAEDLPWARTLGDDVGGLTCVCVAREKSRFSPVSASHPTTRRKSADGAPEATGGDDTVLLVSLVGACMDRLAQRGMKHMYVDGLRGGDASFRRWATYTTGLQKGLT
;
A
#
# COMPACT_ATOMS: atom_id res chain seq x y z
N MET A 1 16.80 41.45 17.83
CA MET A 1 16.12 40.73 16.73
C MET A 1 14.89 40.09 17.35
N VAL A 2 13.70 40.46 16.89
CA VAL A 2 12.44 39.88 17.38
C VAL A 2 12.34 38.49 16.75
N ASN A 3 12.20 37.44 17.56
CA ASN A 3 11.96 36.09 17.03
C ASN A 3 10.63 36.10 16.26
N PRO A 4 10.55 35.47 15.07
CA PRO A 4 9.29 35.39 14.33
C PRO A 4 8.24 34.68 15.21
N THR A 5 7.05 35.26 15.31
CA THR A 5 5.95 34.70 16.10
C THR A 5 5.09 33.74 15.30
N THR A 6 5.31 33.64 13.98
CA THR A 6 4.73 32.63 13.09
C THR A 6 5.81 31.85 12.34
N THR A 7 5.65 30.52 12.25
CA THR A 7 6.55 29.62 11.52
C THR A 7 5.77 28.77 10.51
N LEU A 8 6.36 28.55 9.34
CA LEU A 8 5.86 27.56 8.39
C LEU A 8 6.33 26.18 8.83
N LEU A 9 5.42 25.26 9.12
CA LEU A 9 5.77 23.87 9.37
C LEU A 9 6.01 23.14 8.05
N TRP A 10 5.01 23.19 7.15
CA TRP A 10 5.13 22.68 5.77
C TRP A 10 4.07 23.29 4.85
N ASP A 11 4.35 23.22 3.54
CA ASP A 11 3.45 23.64 2.46
C ASP A 11 3.75 22.78 1.24
N HIS A 12 3.13 21.60 1.17
CA HIS A 12 3.42 20.55 0.19
C HIS A 12 2.88 20.86 -1.20
N LEU A 13 1.79 21.63 -1.28
CA LEU A 13 1.13 22.02 -2.53
C LEU A 13 1.39 23.48 -2.91
N GLU A 14 2.29 24.15 -2.19
CA GLU A 14 2.71 25.54 -2.43
C GLU A 14 1.54 26.52 -2.48
N TYR A 15 0.59 26.41 -1.55
CA TYR A 15 -0.54 27.32 -1.46
C TYR A 15 -0.15 28.72 -0.94
N LEU A 16 1.04 28.87 -0.35
CA LEU A 16 1.54 30.15 0.16
C LEU A 16 2.60 30.79 -0.76
N PRO A 17 2.59 32.14 -0.90
CA PRO A 17 1.59 33.06 -0.38
C PRO A 17 0.27 32.99 -1.16
N LEU A 18 -0.85 33.10 -0.43
CA LEU A 18 -2.20 33.02 -0.99
C LEU A 18 -2.45 34.04 -2.11
N ALA A 19 -1.77 35.19 -2.08
CA ALA A 19 -1.87 36.23 -3.10
C ALA A 19 -1.50 35.74 -4.53
N LYS A 20 -0.78 34.61 -4.67
CA LYS A 20 -0.46 34.02 -5.98
C LYS A 20 -1.59 33.17 -6.57
N HIS A 21 -2.56 32.77 -5.75
CA HIS A 21 -3.57 31.77 -6.10
C HIS A 21 -5.00 32.33 -6.06
N LEU A 22 -5.15 33.61 -5.74
CA LEU A 22 -6.43 34.28 -5.54
C LEU A 22 -6.53 35.53 -6.43
N ALA A 23 -7.66 35.66 -7.11
CA ALA A 23 -8.09 36.91 -7.74
C ALA A 23 -8.87 37.78 -6.73
N GLU A 24 -9.11 39.06 -7.04
CA GLU A 24 -9.81 39.96 -6.11
C GLU A 24 -11.26 39.52 -5.83
N GLU A 25 -11.90 38.84 -6.78
CA GLU A 25 -13.24 38.28 -6.68
C GLU A 25 -13.32 36.93 -5.95
N ASP A 26 -12.18 36.30 -5.64
CA ASP A 26 -12.16 35.01 -5.00
C ASP A 26 -12.50 35.12 -3.50
N LEU A 27 -13.36 34.23 -3.00
CA LEU A 27 -13.76 34.24 -1.60
C LEU A 27 -12.78 33.41 -0.74
N ILE A 28 -12.20 34.00 0.30
CA ILE A 28 -11.50 33.28 1.37
C ILE A 28 -12.50 32.94 2.49
N LEU A 29 -12.54 31.67 2.88
CA LEU A 29 -13.28 31.22 4.06
C LEU A 29 -12.34 31.04 5.25
N LEU A 30 -12.50 31.86 6.28
CA LEU A 30 -11.80 31.73 7.56
C LEU A 30 -12.69 30.98 8.55
N LEU A 31 -12.29 29.77 8.92
CA LEU A 31 -12.95 28.92 9.91
C LEU A 31 -12.20 28.96 11.24
N THR A 32 -12.83 29.50 12.28
CA THR A 32 -12.21 29.63 13.61
C THR A 32 -13.00 28.88 14.69
N PRO A 33 -12.34 28.26 15.67
CA PRO A 33 -13.04 27.58 16.75
C PRO A 33 -13.66 28.59 17.70
N VAL A 34 -14.87 28.31 18.19
CA VAL A 34 -15.40 29.00 19.37
C VAL A 34 -14.63 28.51 20.59
N ILE A 35 -13.87 29.40 21.21
CA ILE A 35 -13.09 29.13 22.42
C ILE A 35 -13.38 30.18 23.48
N GLU A 36 -13.12 29.83 24.74
CA GLU A 36 -13.04 30.83 25.80
C GLU A 36 -11.85 31.77 25.53
N PRO A 37 -12.06 33.10 25.57
CA PRO A 37 -10.99 34.05 25.31
C PRO A 37 -9.81 33.86 26.29
N PRO A 38 -8.57 33.80 25.81
CA PRO A 38 -7.40 33.63 26.67
C PRO A 38 -7.10 34.92 27.46
N GLY A 39 -6.93 34.82 28.78
CA GLY A 39 -6.38 35.90 29.62
C GLY A 39 -7.22 37.18 29.69
N GLU A 40 -6.58 38.34 29.48
CA GLU A 40 -7.15 39.71 29.64
C GLU A 40 -8.13 40.14 28.52
N THR A 41 -8.42 39.27 27.56
CA THR A 41 -9.37 39.58 26.48
C THR A 41 -10.79 39.66 27.06
N PRO A 42 -11.56 40.73 26.82
CA PRO A 42 -12.92 40.85 27.33
C PRO A 42 -13.76 39.63 26.92
N GLN A 43 -14.53 39.05 27.85
CA GLN A 43 -15.34 37.83 27.62
C GLN A 43 -16.31 37.89 26.43
N PHE A 44 -16.57 39.08 25.88
CA PHE A 44 -17.51 39.32 24.79
C PHE A 44 -16.85 39.56 23.42
N GLN A 45 -15.52 39.52 23.32
CA GLN A 45 -14.80 39.71 22.05
C GLN A 45 -14.36 38.38 21.45
N ASP A 46 -14.52 38.24 20.13
CA ASP A 46 -14.00 37.09 19.39
C ASP A 46 -12.46 37.14 19.40
N PRO A 47 -11.76 36.16 19.98
CA PRO A 47 -10.30 36.15 20.05
C PRO A 47 -9.62 36.11 18.67
N PHE A 48 -10.34 35.75 17.61
CA PHE A 48 -9.83 35.74 16.23
C PHE A 48 -10.23 36.95 15.41
N GLU A 49 -10.94 37.93 15.98
CA GLU A 49 -11.25 39.19 15.30
C GLU A 49 -10.00 39.86 14.72
N PRO A 50 -8.85 39.96 15.43
CA PRO A 50 -7.63 40.54 14.86
C PRO A 50 -7.10 39.78 13.64
N LEU A 51 -7.25 38.44 13.62
CA LEU A 51 -6.85 37.60 12.49
C LEU A 51 -7.73 37.90 11.26
N GLY A 52 -9.05 37.89 11.45
CA GLY A 52 -10.02 38.16 10.39
C GLY A 52 -9.86 39.55 9.80
N GLN A 53 -9.69 40.58 10.65
CA GLN A 53 -9.43 41.95 10.23
C GLN A 53 -8.12 42.06 9.44
N ALA A 54 -7.04 41.45 9.92
CA ALA A 54 -5.75 41.50 9.24
C ALA A 54 -5.80 40.81 7.86
N ILE A 55 -6.47 39.66 7.74
CA ILE A 55 -6.66 39.00 6.43
C ILE A 55 -7.49 39.88 5.49
N ALA A 56 -8.53 40.56 6.01
CA ALA A 56 -9.36 41.47 5.22
C ALA A 56 -8.59 42.72 4.73
N THR A 57 -7.47 43.09 5.36
CA THR A 57 -6.57 44.14 4.81
C THR A 57 -5.78 43.68 3.59
N GLN A 58 -5.59 42.37 3.44
CA GLN A 58 -4.79 41.77 2.36
C GLN A 58 -5.67 41.26 1.20
N HIS A 59 -6.92 40.90 1.48
CA HIS A 59 -7.86 40.42 0.47
C HIS A 59 -9.29 40.98 0.72
N PRO A 60 -9.97 41.52 -0.31
CA PRO A 60 -11.28 42.17 -0.15
C PRO A 60 -12.45 41.25 0.25
N LEU A 61 -12.46 39.97 -0.16
CA LEU A 61 -13.55 39.03 0.09
C LEU A 61 -13.16 37.93 1.08
N VAL A 62 -13.38 38.22 2.36
CA VAL A 62 -13.12 37.28 3.46
C VAL A 62 -14.42 37.01 4.21
N ARG A 63 -14.78 35.74 4.33
CA ARG A 63 -15.90 35.30 5.17
C ARG A 63 -15.36 34.60 6.40
N HIS A 64 -15.54 35.22 7.56
CA HIS A 64 -15.22 34.62 8.85
C HIS A 64 -16.44 33.86 9.39
N VAL A 65 -16.29 32.56 9.63
CA VAL A 65 -17.35 31.69 10.15
C VAL A 65 -16.83 30.87 11.33
N PRO A 66 -17.43 31.00 12.53
CA PRO A 66 -17.02 30.23 13.69
C PRO A 66 -17.58 28.80 13.64
N TYR A 67 -16.82 27.82 14.15
CA TYR A 67 -17.27 26.46 14.37
C TYR A 67 -17.12 26.06 15.85
N THR A 68 -18.02 25.21 16.36
CA THR A 68 -17.90 24.65 17.71
C THR A 68 -17.42 23.21 17.63
N LYS A 69 -16.71 22.73 18.66
CA LYS A 69 -16.28 21.31 18.71
C LYS A 69 -17.48 20.36 18.63
N ASN A 70 -18.52 20.61 19.44
CA ASN A 70 -19.69 19.74 19.53
C ASN A 70 -20.69 19.89 18.38
N GLY A 71 -20.72 21.05 17.71
CA GLY A 71 -21.57 21.30 16.54
C GLY A 71 -20.93 20.87 15.22
N GLY A 72 -19.61 20.71 15.18
CA GLY A 72 -18.85 20.27 14.02
C GLY A 72 -19.03 21.13 12.76
N ILE A 73 -18.70 20.55 11.60
CA ILE A 73 -18.88 21.19 10.28
C ILE A 73 -20.31 20.93 9.79
N THR A 74 -21.20 21.87 10.09
CA THR A 74 -22.63 21.84 9.72
C THR A 74 -22.89 22.10 8.23
N ASP A 75 -24.14 21.89 7.78
CA ASP A 75 -24.54 22.18 6.40
C ASP A 75 -24.39 23.65 6.01
N ALA A 76 -24.51 24.58 6.97
CA ALA A 76 -24.22 25.99 6.74
C ALA A 76 -22.75 26.20 6.35
N HIS A 77 -21.81 25.54 7.03
CA HIS A 77 -20.40 25.58 6.67
C HIS A 77 -20.16 24.99 5.27
N LYS A 78 -20.82 23.88 4.92
CA LYS A 78 -20.69 23.26 3.58
C LYS A 78 -21.04 24.23 2.46
N VAL A 79 -22.06 25.08 2.65
CA VAL A 79 -22.44 26.10 1.66
C VAL A 79 -21.30 27.10 1.44
N PHE A 80 -20.64 27.56 2.51
CA PHE A 80 -19.51 28.48 2.40
C PHE A 80 -18.27 27.80 1.82
N ILE A 81 -17.97 26.57 2.25
CA ILE A 81 -16.81 25.79 1.76
C ILE A 81 -16.92 25.58 0.24
N LYS A 82 -18.08 25.19 -0.27
CA LYS A 82 -18.28 24.97 -1.71
C LYS A 82 -18.16 26.24 -2.56
N ARG A 83 -18.38 27.41 -1.96
CA ARG A 83 -18.35 28.72 -2.64
C ARG A 83 -17.00 29.43 -2.56
N CYS A 84 -16.17 29.10 -1.58
CA CYS A 84 -14.87 29.73 -1.43
C CYS A 84 -13.84 29.18 -2.43
N LYS A 85 -12.78 29.96 -2.64
CA LYS A 85 -11.60 29.56 -3.40
C LYS A 85 -10.53 28.96 -2.50
N ALA A 86 -10.38 29.48 -1.28
CA ALA A 86 -9.43 28.98 -0.29
C ALA A 86 -10.04 28.96 1.12
N ILE A 87 -9.59 28.01 1.93
CA ILE A 87 -10.02 27.79 3.31
C ILE A 87 -8.83 28.02 4.23
N ILE A 88 -8.97 28.88 5.23
CA ILE A 88 -8.05 29.00 6.35
C ILE A 88 -8.75 28.39 7.55
N PHE A 89 -8.22 27.29 8.08
CA PHE A 89 -8.80 26.57 9.20
C PHE A 89 -7.91 26.72 10.43
N VAL A 90 -8.45 27.33 11.49
CA VAL A 90 -7.68 27.62 12.70
C VAL A 90 -7.87 26.50 13.73
N ILE A 91 -6.78 26.09 14.38
CA ILE A 91 -6.80 25.11 15.47
C ILE A 91 -6.02 25.66 16.68
N THR A 92 -6.51 25.39 17.88
CA THR A 92 -6.05 26.07 19.11
C THR A 92 -5.65 25.16 20.26
N GLY A 93 -5.92 23.85 20.18
CA GLY A 93 -5.51 22.94 21.26
C GLY A 93 -5.63 21.46 20.94
N PRO A 94 -5.02 20.61 21.79
CA PRO A 94 -5.11 19.15 21.67
C PRO A 94 -6.55 18.66 21.87
N PRO A 95 -6.91 17.47 21.33
CA PRO A 95 -8.22 16.87 21.59
C PRO A 95 -8.38 16.61 23.09
N SER A 96 -9.56 16.92 23.62
CA SER A 96 -10.00 16.36 24.90
C SER A 96 -10.55 14.95 24.63
N ALA A 97 -10.46 14.05 25.61
CA ALA A 97 -10.90 12.65 25.45
C ALA A 97 -12.41 12.50 25.15
N GLU A 98 -13.20 13.56 25.39
CA GLU A 98 -14.67 13.55 25.30
C GLU A 98 -15.22 14.39 24.13
N GLU A 99 -14.38 15.14 23.40
CA GLU A 99 -14.81 16.01 22.29
C GLU A 99 -14.12 15.64 20.97
N PRO A 100 -14.77 15.85 19.81
CA PRO A 100 -14.13 15.62 18.52
C PRO A 100 -12.92 16.55 18.34
N SER A 101 -11.83 16.01 17.78
CA SER A 101 -10.61 16.79 17.58
C SER A 101 -10.83 17.89 16.55
N GLN A 102 -10.25 19.08 16.78
CA GLN A 102 -10.30 20.15 15.78
C GLN A 102 -9.64 19.73 14.46
N ALA A 103 -8.67 18.81 14.52
CA ALA A 103 -8.05 18.21 13.34
C ALA A 103 -9.03 17.32 12.55
N SER A 104 -9.92 16.55 13.19
CA SER A 104 -10.94 15.77 12.47
C SER A 104 -11.98 16.67 11.78
N LEU A 105 -12.33 17.80 12.43
CA LEU A 105 -13.19 18.82 11.84
C LEU A 105 -12.53 19.51 10.64
N ALA A 106 -11.23 19.82 10.75
CA ALA A 106 -10.44 20.33 9.62
C ALA A 106 -10.41 19.34 8.45
N ALA A 107 -10.25 18.04 8.73
CA ALA A 107 -10.28 16.99 7.71
C ALA A 107 -11.66 16.85 7.05
N THR A 108 -12.74 17.01 7.81
CA THR A 108 -14.10 17.05 7.25
C THR A 108 -14.27 18.25 6.32
N ALA A 109 -13.81 19.43 6.74
CA ALA A 109 -13.83 20.62 5.89
C ALA A 109 -12.97 20.45 4.62
N PHE A 110 -11.84 19.74 4.72
CA PHE A 110 -10.97 19.41 3.59
C PHE A 110 -11.71 18.54 2.56
N GLN A 111 -12.36 17.46 3.02
CA GLN A 111 -13.14 16.55 2.16
C GLN A 111 -14.30 17.26 1.46
N ILE A 112 -14.98 18.20 2.13
CA ILE A 112 -16.05 19.00 1.53
C ILE A 112 -15.48 20.00 0.51
N GLY A 113 -14.27 20.51 0.76
CA GLY A 113 -13.56 21.49 -0.06
C GLY A 113 -13.04 20.93 -1.38
N ASP A 114 -12.88 19.61 -1.49
CA ASP A 114 -12.38 18.92 -2.68
C ASP A 114 -10.97 19.46 -3.06
N ASP A 115 -10.76 19.92 -4.30
CA ASP A 115 -9.46 20.46 -4.76
C ASP A 115 -9.11 21.87 -4.23
N ARG A 116 -9.91 22.45 -3.32
CA ARG A 116 -9.67 23.82 -2.84
C ARG A 116 -8.49 23.86 -1.86
N PRO A 117 -7.59 24.85 -1.98
CA PRO A 117 -6.56 25.12 -0.99
C PRO A 117 -7.12 25.20 0.43
N GLN A 118 -6.61 24.35 1.33
CA GLN A 118 -6.87 24.44 2.76
C GLN A 118 -5.54 24.64 3.50
N ILE A 119 -5.47 25.72 4.28
CA ILE A 119 -4.33 26.06 5.11
C ILE A 119 -4.74 25.90 6.57
N ILE A 120 -3.98 25.12 7.33
CA ILE A 120 -4.16 24.99 8.77
C ILE A 120 -3.31 26.05 9.48
N LEU A 121 -3.94 26.87 10.32
CA LEU A 121 -3.26 27.78 11.24
C LEU A 121 -3.34 27.24 12.66
N ALA A 122 -2.22 26.75 13.16
CA ALA A 122 -2.06 26.25 14.52
C ALA A 122 -1.63 27.38 15.48
N CYS A 123 -2.45 27.76 16.45
CA CYS A 123 -2.13 28.91 17.33
C CYS A 123 -1.34 28.56 18.61
N ARG A 124 -0.82 27.34 18.72
CA ARG A 124 0.04 26.84 19.83
C ARG A 124 1.01 25.77 19.29
N ASP A 125 1.95 25.32 20.11
CA ASP A 125 2.80 24.16 19.78
C ASP A 125 1.95 22.88 19.79
N ILE A 126 1.57 22.42 18.60
CA ILE A 126 0.74 21.22 18.40
C ILE A 126 1.62 20.01 18.05
N CYS A 127 2.93 20.23 17.80
CA CYS A 127 3.87 19.18 17.42
C CYS A 127 4.14 18.15 18.52
N ALA A 128 3.67 18.38 19.75
CA ALA A 128 3.81 17.40 20.82
C ALA A 128 2.75 16.27 20.79
N HIS A 129 1.48 16.52 20.44
CA HIS A 129 0.42 15.56 20.81
C HIS A 129 -0.84 15.42 19.93
N SER A 130 -1.00 16.04 18.75
CA SER A 130 -2.38 16.06 18.17
C SER A 130 -2.59 16.20 16.67
N LEU A 131 -1.58 16.60 15.90
CA LEU A 131 -1.71 16.57 14.45
C LEU A 131 -1.14 15.25 13.96
N GLN A 132 -1.96 14.44 13.30
CA GLN A 132 -1.46 13.51 12.29
C GLN A 132 -0.77 14.38 11.24
N ALA A 133 0.51 14.69 11.46
CA ALA A 133 1.27 15.79 10.84
C ALA A 133 1.49 15.65 9.33
N GLU A 134 0.78 14.74 8.67
CA GLU A 134 0.86 14.47 7.23
C GLU A 134 -0.52 14.52 6.54
N SER A 135 -1.60 14.82 7.29
CA SER A 135 -2.97 14.79 6.74
C SER A 135 -3.38 16.07 5.99
N PHE A 136 -2.66 17.18 6.17
CA PHE A 136 -2.98 18.48 5.56
C PHE A 136 -1.82 19.00 4.69
N PRO A 137 -2.08 19.46 3.46
CA PRO A 137 -1.05 19.96 2.56
C PRO A 137 -0.24 21.14 3.09
N THR A 138 -0.87 22.06 3.82
CA THR A 138 -0.24 23.32 4.24
C THR A 138 -0.58 23.64 5.68
N VAL A 139 0.45 23.81 6.51
CA VAL A 139 0.33 24.09 7.94
C VAL A 139 1.31 25.17 8.38
N ILE A 140 0.78 26.23 8.98
CA ILE A 140 1.52 27.29 9.64
C ILE A 140 1.22 27.29 11.13
N GLN A 141 2.21 27.68 11.93
CA GLN A 141 2.10 27.72 13.38
C GLN A 141 2.36 29.14 13.89
N ALA A 142 1.37 29.71 14.57
CA ALA A 142 1.54 30.88 15.42
C ALA A 142 1.96 30.43 16.83
N THR A 143 2.87 31.18 17.43
CA THR A 143 3.42 30.92 18.78
C THR A 143 2.40 31.15 19.88
N SER A 144 1.37 31.96 19.64
CA SER A 144 0.31 32.23 20.61
C SER A 144 -0.99 32.73 19.97
N LEU A 145 -2.01 32.94 20.80
CA LEU A 145 -3.28 33.57 20.44
C LEU A 145 -3.27 35.10 20.68
N SER A 146 -2.11 35.73 20.88
CA SER A 146 -2.08 37.20 21.06
C SER A 146 -2.49 37.92 19.77
N PRO A 147 -3.12 39.12 19.86
CA PRO A 147 -3.48 39.90 18.67
C PRO A 147 -2.29 40.14 17.74
N SER A 148 -1.10 40.43 18.30
CA SER A 148 0.13 40.62 17.51
C SER A 148 0.55 39.35 16.75
N SER A 149 0.44 38.17 17.38
CA SER A 149 0.80 36.90 16.74
C SER A 149 -0.19 36.51 15.63
N LEU A 150 -1.49 36.80 15.83
CA LEU A 150 -2.52 36.60 14.83
C LEU A 150 -2.39 37.54 13.62
N VAL A 151 -2.04 38.81 13.85
CA VAL A 151 -1.77 39.77 12.77
C VAL A 151 -0.52 39.39 11.98
N GLU A 152 0.52 38.89 12.65
CA GLU A 152 1.71 38.35 11.98
C GLU A 152 1.35 37.11 11.16
N ALA A 153 0.54 36.19 11.70
CA ALA A 153 0.08 35.00 10.99
C ALA A 153 -0.75 35.35 9.74
N ALA A 154 -1.63 36.35 9.84
CA ALA A 154 -2.35 36.89 8.68
C ALA A 154 -1.38 37.43 7.63
N SER A 155 -0.42 38.27 8.03
CA SER A 155 0.60 38.81 7.13
C SER A 155 1.42 37.68 6.48
N PHE A 156 1.72 36.63 7.26
CA PHE A 156 2.42 35.45 6.80
C PHE A 156 1.66 34.73 5.68
N LEU A 157 0.33 34.67 5.71
CA LEU A 157 -0.43 34.01 4.63
C LEU A 157 -0.26 34.67 3.25
N PHE A 158 0.08 35.96 3.20
CA PHE A 158 0.12 36.74 1.95
C PHE A 158 1.51 37.24 1.55
N GLN A 159 2.49 37.23 2.46
CA GLN A 159 3.84 37.71 2.17
C GLN A 159 4.76 36.62 1.61
N PRO A 160 5.77 36.98 0.78
CA PRO A 160 6.83 36.06 0.38
C PRO A 160 7.78 35.80 1.56
N HIS A 161 7.98 34.54 1.91
CA HIS A 161 8.89 34.17 3.02
C HIS A 161 10.27 33.76 2.51
N ALA A 162 11.32 34.39 3.05
CA ALA A 162 12.67 33.89 2.92
C ALA A 162 12.84 32.66 3.84
N CYS A 163 13.04 31.48 3.27
CA CYS A 163 13.27 30.25 4.03
C CYS A 163 14.50 30.40 4.95
N SER A 164 14.29 30.62 6.24
CA SER A 164 15.29 30.32 7.27
C SER A 164 15.20 28.83 7.62
N SER A 165 15.80 27.99 6.79
CA SER A 165 15.79 26.53 6.94
C SER A 165 16.83 26.04 7.97
N PRO A 166 16.46 25.22 8.98
CA PRO A 166 17.33 24.18 9.53
C PRO A 166 17.52 23.06 8.48
N PRO A 167 18.53 22.18 8.63
CA PRO A 167 19.34 21.68 7.52
C PRO A 167 18.56 20.83 6.49
N GLN A 168 18.66 21.28 5.23
CA GLN A 168 18.28 20.60 3.98
C GLN A 168 16.80 20.20 3.83
N ALA A 169 15.94 21.22 3.65
CA ALA A 169 14.68 21.04 2.95
C ALA A 169 14.94 20.64 1.49
N LEU A 170 14.36 19.51 1.12
CA LEU A 170 14.45 18.91 -0.20
C LEU A 170 13.68 19.78 -1.19
N PRO A 171 14.08 19.89 -2.47
CA PRO A 171 13.24 20.52 -3.48
C PRO A 171 11.87 19.82 -3.46
N LYS A 172 10.80 20.57 -3.16
CA LYS A 172 9.43 20.04 -3.06
C LYS A 172 8.94 19.74 -4.46
N VAL A 173 9.04 18.47 -4.86
CA VAL A 173 8.54 18.02 -6.17
C VAL A 173 7.10 17.55 -6.01
N PRO A 174 6.14 18.05 -6.82
CA PRO A 174 4.73 17.69 -6.66
C PRO A 174 4.48 16.20 -6.91
N ILE A 175 3.68 15.58 -6.03
CA ILE A 175 3.18 14.21 -6.20
C ILE A 175 1.84 14.30 -6.92
N GLN A 176 1.70 13.55 -8.02
CA GLN A 176 0.52 13.56 -8.87
C GLN A 176 -0.01 12.13 -9.08
N PHE A 177 -1.31 11.99 -9.34
CA PHE A 177 -1.84 10.75 -9.87
C PHE A 177 -1.24 10.43 -11.23
N TRP A 178 -0.95 9.15 -11.44
CA TRP A 178 -0.53 8.62 -12.73
C TRP A 178 -1.61 8.83 -13.79
N SER A 179 -1.18 9.21 -14.99
CA SER A 179 -1.99 9.26 -16.20
C SER A 179 -1.44 8.25 -17.23
N PRO A 180 -2.22 7.22 -17.63
CA PRO A 180 -1.71 6.14 -18.47
C PRO A 180 -1.13 6.57 -19.82
N ASN A 181 -1.64 7.64 -20.42
CA ASN A 181 -1.17 8.12 -21.72
C ASN A 181 0.09 8.97 -21.60
N ARG A 182 0.23 9.70 -20.49
CA ARG A 182 1.35 10.62 -20.25
C ARG A 182 2.56 9.90 -19.67
N ASP A 183 2.33 9.00 -18.71
CA ASP A 183 3.36 8.55 -17.80
C ASP A 183 3.95 7.18 -18.19
N LEU A 184 3.24 6.35 -18.96
CA LEU A 184 3.66 4.97 -19.26
C LEU A 184 5.02 4.83 -19.98
N PRO A 185 5.32 5.63 -21.02
CA PRO A 185 6.65 5.59 -21.64
C PRO A 185 7.76 6.01 -20.65
N ALA A 186 7.48 7.02 -19.82
CA ALA A 186 8.43 7.54 -18.85
C ALA A 186 8.67 6.56 -17.69
N ILE A 187 7.63 5.85 -17.23
CA ILE A 187 7.78 4.76 -16.26
C ILE A 187 8.65 3.66 -16.80
N THR A 188 8.46 3.24 -18.05
CA THR A 188 9.28 2.17 -18.63
C THR A 188 10.78 2.53 -18.59
N SER A 189 11.10 3.80 -18.80
CA SER A 189 12.47 4.32 -18.70
C SER A 189 12.97 4.36 -17.25
N LEU A 190 12.16 4.89 -16.33
CA LEU A 190 12.47 4.93 -14.90
C LEU A 190 12.67 3.52 -14.32
N TRP A 191 11.83 2.57 -14.74
CA TRP A 191 11.87 1.16 -14.36
C TRP A 191 13.22 0.55 -14.68
N ARG A 192 13.68 0.72 -15.94
CA ARG A 192 14.99 0.22 -16.39
C ARG A 192 16.15 0.88 -15.66
N ALA A 193 16.02 2.16 -15.34
CA ALA A 193 17.04 2.90 -14.59
C ALA A 193 17.14 2.46 -13.11
N CYS A 194 16.05 1.98 -12.52
CA CYS A 194 16.00 1.65 -11.10
C CYS A 194 16.18 0.17 -10.79
N LEU A 195 15.76 -0.73 -11.68
CA LEU A 195 15.68 -2.16 -11.43
C LEU A 195 16.70 -2.96 -12.26
N PRO A 196 17.21 -4.09 -11.73
CA PRO A 196 18.04 -5.02 -12.48
C PRO A 196 17.38 -5.49 -13.78
N ALA A 197 18.20 -5.89 -14.76
CA ALA A 197 17.74 -6.29 -16.09
C ALA A 197 16.74 -7.45 -16.08
N CYS A 198 16.83 -8.37 -15.12
CA CYS A 198 15.86 -9.47 -14.97
C CYS A 198 14.43 -8.98 -14.74
N PHE A 199 14.24 -7.82 -14.11
CA PHE A 199 12.92 -7.23 -13.86
C PHE A 199 12.42 -6.35 -15.00
N HIS A 200 13.13 -6.22 -16.13
CA HIS A 200 12.73 -5.30 -17.19
C HIS A 200 11.52 -5.83 -17.96
N LEU A 201 10.43 -5.05 -17.95
CA LEU A 201 9.21 -5.37 -18.71
C LEU A 201 9.11 -4.50 -19.97
N PRO A 202 8.69 -5.07 -21.11
CA PRO A 202 8.33 -4.26 -22.26
C PRO A 202 7.03 -3.51 -21.97
N GLN A 203 6.87 -2.32 -22.56
CA GLN A 203 5.75 -1.42 -22.27
C GLN A 203 4.38 -2.08 -22.48
N HIS A 204 4.23 -2.92 -23.50
CA HIS A 204 2.96 -3.61 -23.79
C HIS A 204 2.59 -4.67 -22.73
N VAL A 205 3.57 -5.20 -21.99
CA VAL A 205 3.34 -6.10 -20.84
C VAL A 205 3.09 -5.31 -19.57
N LEU A 206 3.81 -4.20 -19.37
CA LEU A 206 3.65 -3.37 -18.18
C LEU A 206 2.31 -2.62 -18.16
N ALA A 207 1.81 -2.18 -19.32
CA ALA A 207 0.57 -1.41 -19.44
C ALA A 207 -0.66 -2.08 -18.79
N PRO A 208 -1.02 -3.35 -19.10
CA PRO A 208 -2.17 -4.02 -18.48
C PRO A 208 -1.99 -4.34 -16.99
N LEU A 209 -0.75 -4.41 -16.49
CA LEU A 209 -0.50 -4.57 -15.05
C LEU A 209 -0.81 -3.28 -14.29
N LEU A 210 -0.47 -2.11 -14.85
CA LEU A 210 -0.70 -0.81 -14.22
C LEU A 210 -2.13 -0.26 -14.45
N ARG A 211 -2.80 -0.68 -15.53
CA ARG A 211 -4.18 -0.26 -15.85
C ARG A 211 -5.18 -1.24 -15.25
N ARG A 212 -5.41 -1.13 -13.94
CA ARG A 212 -6.41 -1.92 -13.20
C ARG A 212 -7.46 -1.01 -12.58
N ASP A 213 -8.47 -0.68 -13.37
CA ASP A 213 -9.53 0.24 -12.96
C ASP A 213 -10.24 -0.27 -11.69
N GLY A 214 -10.39 0.61 -10.69
CA GLY A 214 -11.00 0.27 -9.40
C GLY A 214 -10.07 -0.43 -8.39
N TYR A 215 -8.91 -0.92 -8.83
CA TYR A 215 -7.93 -1.59 -7.97
C TYR A 215 -6.63 -0.79 -7.83
N ALA A 216 -6.23 -0.03 -8.85
CA ALA A 216 -4.94 0.66 -8.91
C ALA A 216 -5.04 2.15 -8.60
N MET A 217 -4.09 2.65 -7.81
CA MET A 217 -4.07 4.04 -7.33
C MET A 217 -2.65 4.64 -7.37
N HIS A 218 -2.04 4.64 -8.55
CA HIS A 218 -0.62 4.92 -8.69
C HIS A 218 -0.26 6.41 -8.61
N LEU A 219 0.95 6.68 -8.13
CA LEU A 219 1.47 8.03 -7.89
C LEU A 219 2.78 8.26 -8.65
N THR A 220 2.97 9.48 -9.13
CA THR A 220 4.12 9.91 -9.92
C THR A 220 4.69 11.20 -9.36
N VAL A 221 5.99 11.41 -9.61
CA VAL A 221 6.70 12.64 -9.28
C VAL A 221 7.50 13.04 -10.51
N ARG A 222 7.32 14.27 -10.98
CA ARG A 222 8.01 14.81 -12.16
C ARG A 222 8.86 16.01 -11.79
N ASP A 223 10.06 16.08 -12.33
CA ASP A 223 10.96 17.21 -12.14
C ASP A 223 10.28 18.51 -12.62
N PRO A 224 10.19 19.57 -11.79
CA PRO A 224 9.41 20.75 -12.15
C PRO A 224 9.98 21.56 -13.32
N HIS A 225 11.27 21.38 -13.64
CA HIS A 225 11.95 22.16 -14.68
C HIS A 225 11.93 21.43 -16.03
N SER A 226 12.14 20.12 -16.02
CA SER A 226 12.26 19.29 -17.22
C SER A 226 11.01 18.48 -17.55
N ASP A 227 10.04 18.45 -16.64
CA ASP A 227 8.88 17.54 -16.65
C ASP A 227 9.28 16.05 -16.69
N ALA A 228 10.56 15.71 -16.46
CA ALA A 228 11.01 14.33 -16.49
C ALA A 228 10.44 13.53 -15.31
N LEU A 229 10.00 12.29 -15.54
CA LEU A 229 9.51 11.44 -14.46
C LEU A 229 10.68 10.97 -13.57
N ILE A 230 10.69 11.41 -12.32
CA ILE A 230 11.78 11.14 -11.36
C ILE A 230 11.42 10.09 -10.30
N ALA A 231 10.14 9.88 -10.01
CA ALA A 231 9.70 8.82 -9.12
C ALA A 231 8.32 8.28 -9.48
N PHE A 232 8.08 7.04 -9.10
CA PHE A 232 6.83 6.33 -9.34
C PHE A 232 6.53 5.37 -8.20
N CYS A 233 5.25 5.28 -7.82
CA CYS A 233 4.76 4.31 -6.86
C CYS A 233 3.51 3.60 -7.40
N ALA A 234 3.60 2.27 -7.48
CA ALA A 234 2.48 1.41 -7.82
C ALA A 234 1.82 0.90 -6.53
N THR A 235 0.50 0.97 -6.50
CA THR A 235 -0.35 0.55 -5.39
C THR A 235 -1.57 -0.19 -5.93
N TYR A 236 -2.06 -1.17 -5.16
CA TYR A 236 -3.29 -1.90 -5.47
C TYR A 236 -4.15 -2.08 -4.21
N THR A 237 -5.46 -2.16 -4.36
CA THR A 237 -6.41 -2.56 -3.31
C THR A 237 -7.18 -3.79 -3.76
N THR A 238 -6.92 -4.95 -3.17
CA THR A 238 -7.42 -6.25 -3.64
C THR A 238 -8.10 -7.01 -2.51
N TYR A 239 -8.96 -7.98 -2.85
CA TYR A 239 -9.49 -8.92 -1.86
C TYR A 239 -8.42 -9.97 -1.53
N PRO A 240 -8.02 -10.13 -0.24
CA PRO A 240 -7.03 -11.13 0.15
C PRO A 240 -7.62 -12.55 0.21
N SER A 241 -8.95 -12.67 0.23
CA SER A 241 -9.69 -13.93 0.36
C SER A 241 -11.08 -13.77 -0.28
N THR A 242 -11.61 -14.87 -0.80
CA THR A 242 -13.01 -14.97 -1.25
C THR A 242 -14.01 -15.01 -0.09
N LEU A 243 -13.53 -15.24 1.14
CA LEU A 243 -14.35 -15.37 2.34
C LEU A 243 -14.59 -14.03 3.06
N THR A 244 -13.86 -12.98 2.70
CA THR A 244 -13.92 -11.68 3.38
C THR A 244 -14.26 -10.56 2.40
N SER A 245 -14.97 -9.55 2.90
CA SER A 245 -15.22 -8.30 2.17
C SER A 245 -14.12 -7.25 2.41
N ASN A 246 -13.08 -7.60 3.15
CA ASN A 246 -12.04 -6.68 3.57
C ASN A 246 -10.99 -6.58 2.47
N LEU A 247 -10.44 -5.40 2.28
CA LEU A 247 -9.42 -5.12 1.27
C LEU A 247 -8.02 -5.17 1.89
N LEU A 248 -7.07 -5.54 1.05
CA LEU A 248 -5.65 -5.48 1.29
C LEU A 248 -5.06 -4.34 0.45
N GLY A 249 -4.43 -3.37 1.11
CA GLY A 249 -3.69 -2.31 0.44
C GLY A 249 -2.26 -2.74 0.15
N SER A 250 -1.90 -2.88 -1.11
CA SER A 250 -0.57 -3.31 -1.54
C SER A 250 0.27 -2.10 -1.97
N LEU A 251 1.44 -1.92 -1.37
CA LEU A 251 2.52 -1.08 -1.88
C LEU A 251 3.39 -1.93 -2.81
N ALA A 252 2.95 -2.08 -4.06
CA ALA A 252 3.52 -3.02 -5.02
C ALA A 252 4.94 -2.63 -5.48
N LEU A 253 5.20 -1.35 -5.65
CA LEU A 253 6.49 -0.84 -6.11
C LEU A 253 6.71 0.62 -5.70
N LEU A 254 7.95 0.97 -5.36
CA LEU A 254 8.38 2.36 -5.18
C LEU A 254 9.75 2.57 -5.83
N LEU A 255 9.80 3.43 -6.85
CA LEU A 255 11.00 3.76 -7.60
C LEU A 255 11.32 5.25 -7.47
N VAL A 256 12.60 5.56 -7.26
CA VAL A 256 13.14 6.91 -7.37
C VAL A 256 14.37 6.84 -8.24
N HIS A 257 14.42 7.68 -9.28
CA HIS A 257 15.51 7.77 -10.23
C HIS A 257 16.84 7.91 -9.48
N PRO A 258 17.90 7.15 -9.83
CA PRO A 258 19.18 7.14 -9.12
C PRO A 258 19.72 8.54 -8.79
N ASP A 259 19.70 9.45 -9.76
CA ASP A 259 20.21 10.82 -9.61
C ASP A 259 19.38 11.70 -8.67
N HIS A 260 18.15 11.28 -8.34
CA HIS A 260 17.22 11.98 -7.45
C HIS A 260 17.05 11.28 -6.09
N ARG A 261 17.81 10.21 -5.81
CA ARG A 261 17.78 9.51 -4.52
C ARG A 261 18.38 10.35 -3.39
N ARG A 262 18.11 9.95 -2.15
CA ARG A 262 18.55 10.64 -0.91
C ARG A 262 18.03 12.08 -0.78
N ARG A 263 17.06 12.46 -1.61
CA ARG A 263 16.37 13.74 -1.57
C ARG A 263 14.97 13.66 -0.94
N GLY A 264 14.72 12.66 -0.08
CA GLY A 264 13.43 12.35 0.58
C GLY A 264 12.19 12.21 -0.31
N ILE A 265 12.32 12.26 -1.64
CA ILE A 265 11.23 12.00 -2.60
C ILE A 265 10.57 10.65 -2.31
N GLY A 266 11.36 9.60 -2.10
CA GLY A 266 10.82 8.28 -1.75
C GLY A 266 10.07 8.26 -0.43
N THR A 267 10.48 9.07 0.56
CA THR A 267 9.77 9.18 1.84
C THR A 267 8.43 9.85 1.64
N ALA A 268 8.39 10.97 0.92
CA ALA A 268 7.16 11.70 0.66
C ALA A 268 6.17 10.85 -0.16
N LEU A 269 6.66 10.19 -1.21
CA LEU A 269 5.84 9.33 -2.05
C LEU A 269 5.28 8.14 -1.28
N HIS A 270 6.07 7.53 -0.40
CA HIS A 270 5.63 6.46 0.51
C HIS A 270 4.58 6.94 1.49
N GLY A 271 4.77 8.08 2.15
CA GLY A 271 3.80 8.64 3.09
C GLY A 271 2.45 8.90 2.43
N VAL A 272 2.44 9.53 1.26
CA VAL A 272 1.20 9.78 0.49
C VAL A 272 0.54 8.47 0.06
N ALA A 273 1.30 7.51 -0.46
CA ALA A 273 0.77 6.21 -0.89
C ALA A 273 0.11 5.45 0.27
N LEU A 274 0.76 5.42 1.45
CA LEU A 274 0.21 4.74 2.62
C LEU A 274 -1.02 5.46 3.15
N ALA A 275 -0.99 6.78 3.29
CA ALA A 275 -2.14 7.54 3.75
C ALA A 275 -3.37 7.31 2.85
N GLN A 276 -3.15 7.19 1.55
CA GLN A 276 -4.21 6.90 0.58
C GLN A 276 -4.75 5.48 0.70
N LEU A 277 -3.88 4.46 0.78
CA LEU A 277 -4.31 3.07 0.98
C LEU A 277 -5.10 2.93 2.29
N SER A 278 -4.59 3.51 3.38
CA SER A 278 -5.21 3.53 4.71
C SER A 278 -6.59 4.19 4.76
N ARG A 279 -6.83 5.18 3.90
CA ARG A 279 -8.13 5.88 3.82
C ARG A 279 -9.13 5.20 2.89
N THR A 280 -8.69 4.21 2.12
CA THR A 280 -9.59 3.50 1.18
C THR A 280 -10.55 2.63 1.99
N PRO A 281 -11.89 2.82 1.85
CA PRO A 281 -12.87 2.07 2.62
C PRO A 281 -12.70 0.57 2.47
N GLY A 282 -12.69 -0.15 3.59
CA GLY A 282 -12.55 -1.60 3.63
C GLY A 282 -11.11 -2.10 3.70
N VAL A 283 -10.08 -1.25 3.50
CA VAL A 283 -8.68 -1.66 3.70
C VAL A 283 -8.42 -1.88 5.19
N GLU A 284 -7.95 -3.07 5.56
CA GLU A 284 -7.65 -3.42 6.97
C GLU A 284 -6.17 -3.74 7.23
N ALA A 285 -5.43 -4.05 6.17
CA ALA A 285 -4.02 -4.42 6.24
C ALA A 285 -3.26 -3.87 5.04
N LEU A 286 -1.97 -3.63 5.25
CA LEU A 286 -1.05 -3.19 4.20
C LEU A 286 0.01 -4.25 3.92
N LEU A 287 0.25 -4.51 2.64
CA LEU A 287 1.25 -5.45 2.13
C LEU A 287 2.38 -4.69 1.44
N LEU A 288 3.63 -5.06 1.73
CA LEU A 288 4.79 -4.62 0.98
C LEU A 288 5.06 -5.61 -0.16
N GLY A 289 5.00 -5.13 -1.40
CA GLY A 289 4.74 -5.98 -2.56
C GLY A 289 3.23 -6.08 -2.84
N SER A 290 2.84 -7.05 -3.64
CA SER A 290 1.44 -7.23 -4.07
C SER A 290 1.10 -8.70 -4.25
N ALA A 291 -0.12 -9.10 -3.88
CA ALA A 291 -0.62 -10.46 -4.11
C ALA A 291 -0.81 -10.74 -5.60
N PHE A 292 -1.82 -10.10 -6.22
CA PHE A 292 -2.11 -10.11 -7.66
C PHE A 292 -2.76 -8.76 -8.07
N PRO A 293 -2.37 -8.13 -9.19
CA PRO A 293 -1.22 -8.47 -10.04
C PRO A 293 0.08 -8.37 -9.26
N ARG A 294 1.04 -9.26 -9.55
CA ARG A 294 2.29 -9.38 -8.80
C ARG A 294 3.43 -8.77 -9.58
N LEU A 295 3.66 -7.47 -9.35
CA LEU A 295 4.89 -6.83 -9.84
C LEU A 295 6.08 -7.40 -9.08
N LEU A 296 6.15 -7.17 -7.77
CA LEU A 296 7.13 -7.78 -6.89
C LEU A 296 6.41 -8.48 -5.74
N ALA A 297 6.90 -9.65 -5.37
CA ALA A 297 6.32 -10.41 -4.26
C ALA A 297 6.70 -9.82 -2.87
N GLY A 298 7.70 -8.95 -2.84
CA GLY A 298 8.18 -8.24 -1.66
C GLY A 298 9.37 -7.36 -1.99
N VAL A 299 10.24 -7.06 -1.01
CA VAL A 299 11.47 -6.30 -1.24
C VAL A 299 12.56 -7.22 -1.78
N PRO A 300 13.12 -6.99 -2.99
CA PRO A 300 14.22 -7.81 -3.50
C PRO A 300 15.45 -7.74 -2.57
N PHE A 301 16.05 -8.89 -2.28
CA PHE A 301 17.12 -9.03 -1.27
C PHE A 301 18.38 -8.19 -1.58
N ASP A 302 18.69 -8.01 -2.86
CA ASP A 302 19.85 -7.27 -3.35
C ASP A 302 19.60 -5.76 -3.53
N ALA A 303 18.39 -5.26 -3.27
CA ALA A 303 18.01 -3.88 -3.55
C ALA A 303 18.48 -2.85 -2.50
N GLY A 304 19.00 -3.29 -1.34
CA GLY A 304 19.47 -2.41 -0.25
C GLY A 304 18.39 -1.53 0.38
N SER A 305 17.11 -1.78 0.08
CA SER A 305 15.95 -0.99 0.52
C SER A 305 15.19 -1.57 1.70
N LYS A 306 15.52 -2.81 2.15
CA LYS A 306 14.89 -3.47 3.30
C LYS A 306 14.93 -2.60 4.56
N ASP A 307 16.12 -2.11 4.92
CA ASP A 307 16.31 -1.23 6.08
C ASP A 307 15.55 0.09 5.96
N TRP A 308 15.34 0.57 4.73
CA TRP A 308 14.59 1.79 4.48
C TRP A 308 13.10 1.60 4.79
N PHE A 309 12.52 0.46 4.45
CA PHE A 309 11.16 0.10 4.81
C PHE A 309 11.02 -0.25 6.30
N ALA A 310 11.99 -0.98 6.88
CA ALA A 310 11.98 -1.31 8.30
C ALA A 310 11.93 -0.07 9.20
N LYS A 311 12.70 0.98 8.86
CA LYS A 311 12.68 2.28 9.56
C LYS A 311 11.34 3.03 9.47
N ARG A 312 10.41 2.54 8.65
CA ARG A 312 9.08 3.12 8.40
C ARG A 312 7.95 2.21 8.90
N GLY A 313 8.26 1.26 9.78
CA GLY A 313 7.26 0.42 10.43
C GLY A 313 6.85 -0.83 9.65
N TRP A 314 7.55 -1.16 8.56
CA TRP A 314 7.38 -2.45 7.90
C TRP A 314 8.09 -3.53 8.69
N HIS A 315 7.35 -4.59 9.02
CA HIS A 315 7.89 -5.76 9.72
C HIS A 315 7.88 -6.96 8.79
N ASP A 316 8.95 -7.75 8.83
CA ASP A 316 9.02 -9.04 8.16
C ASP A 316 7.85 -9.92 8.64
N SER A 317 7.24 -10.68 7.73
CA SER A 317 6.04 -11.51 8.02
C SER A 317 6.29 -12.69 8.98
N GLY A 318 7.42 -12.72 9.70
CA GLY A 318 7.81 -13.77 10.65
C GLY A 318 8.93 -14.68 10.15
N PRO A 319 9.20 -15.82 10.85
CA PRO A 319 10.19 -16.80 10.45
C PRO A 319 9.95 -17.29 9.01
N GLY A 320 10.99 -17.24 8.18
CA GLY A 320 10.90 -17.68 6.79
C GLY A 320 10.29 -16.66 5.83
N SER A 321 10.21 -15.37 6.17
CA SER A 321 9.75 -14.25 5.32
C SER A 321 10.44 -14.12 3.95
N GLU A 322 11.47 -14.93 3.70
CA GLU A 322 12.12 -15.05 2.41
C GLU A 322 11.35 -16.00 1.50
N ILE A 323 10.92 -15.46 0.37
CA ILE A 323 10.35 -16.22 -0.74
C ILE A 323 11.26 -16.04 -1.95
N SER A 324 11.31 -17.05 -2.81
CA SER A 324 12.08 -16.97 -4.04
C SER A 324 11.24 -17.37 -5.24
N ASP A 325 11.55 -16.72 -6.34
CA ASP A 325 11.12 -17.14 -7.66
C ASP A 325 12.19 -18.06 -8.25
N TRP A 326 11.76 -19.10 -8.94
CA TRP A 326 12.62 -20.17 -9.44
C TRP A 326 12.42 -20.40 -10.93
N ILE A 327 13.47 -20.85 -11.58
CA ILE A 327 13.44 -21.40 -12.93
C ILE A 327 13.83 -22.86 -12.82
N VAL A 328 12.95 -23.73 -13.30
CA VAL A 328 13.15 -25.17 -13.33
C VAL A 328 13.34 -25.60 -14.78
N SER A 329 14.47 -26.27 -15.06
CA SER A 329 14.73 -26.91 -16.35
C SER A 329 14.23 -28.35 -16.33
N PHE A 330 13.48 -28.76 -17.35
CA PHE A 330 12.92 -30.11 -17.39
C PHE A 330 13.99 -31.17 -17.67
N ASP A 331 15.10 -30.79 -18.30
CA ASP A 331 16.23 -31.69 -18.63
C ASP A 331 17.19 -31.88 -17.45
N GLU A 332 17.30 -30.88 -16.56
CA GLU A 332 18.21 -30.89 -15.41
C GLU A 332 17.52 -31.32 -14.11
N ALA A 333 16.19 -31.34 -14.09
CA ALA A 333 15.43 -31.90 -13.00
C ALA A 333 15.75 -33.40 -12.88
N PRO A 334 15.96 -33.92 -11.66
CA PRO A 334 16.16 -35.35 -11.47
C PRO A 334 14.99 -36.09 -12.13
N PRO A 335 15.23 -37.22 -12.83
CA PRO A 335 14.13 -37.99 -13.40
C PRO A 335 13.14 -38.24 -12.29
N HIS A 336 11.94 -37.67 -12.42
CA HIS A 336 10.87 -37.87 -11.47
C HIS A 336 10.45 -39.32 -11.62
N SER A 337 11.21 -40.25 -11.02
CA SER A 337 10.65 -41.51 -10.62
C SER A 337 9.51 -41.08 -9.72
N SER A 338 8.29 -41.16 -10.25
CA SER A 338 7.06 -40.88 -9.55
C SER A 338 7.25 -41.51 -8.18
N LEU A 339 7.47 -40.71 -7.14
CA LEU A 339 7.43 -41.21 -5.78
C LEU A 339 5.96 -41.58 -5.64
N VAL A 340 5.64 -42.82 -6.00
CA VAL A 340 4.27 -43.33 -5.97
C VAL A 340 3.97 -43.48 -4.50
N VAL A 341 3.54 -42.39 -3.88
CA VAL A 341 2.96 -42.40 -2.56
C VAL A 341 1.60 -43.06 -2.73
N PRO A 342 1.36 -44.25 -2.13
CA PRO A 342 0.12 -44.96 -2.34
C PRO A 342 -1.09 -44.09 -1.97
N GLY A 343 -2.01 -43.93 -2.92
CA GLY A 343 -3.23 -43.14 -2.73
C GLY A 343 -3.08 -41.62 -2.93
N LEU A 344 -1.88 -41.13 -3.28
CA LEU A 344 -1.67 -39.76 -3.75
C LEU A 344 -1.79 -39.72 -5.28
N GLU A 345 -2.71 -38.93 -5.79
CA GLU A 345 -2.95 -38.76 -7.22
C GLU A 345 -2.95 -37.28 -7.60
N PHE A 346 -2.22 -36.92 -8.68
CA PHE A 346 -2.26 -35.57 -9.25
C PHE A 346 -2.94 -35.60 -10.61
N ARG A 347 -3.90 -34.69 -10.82
CA ARG A 347 -4.62 -34.57 -12.07
C ARG A 347 -5.02 -33.11 -12.36
N ALA A 348 -5.51 -32.87 -13.57
CA ALA A 348 -6.16 -31.61 -13.89
C ALA A 348 -7.45 -31.50 -13.07
N CYS A 349 -7.70 -30.28 -12.60
CA CYS A 349 -8.96 -29.87 -12.02
C CYS A 349 -10.05 -29.92 -13.08
N ASP A 350 -11.23 -30.38 -12.70
CA ASP A 350 -12.47 -30.21 -13.45
C ASP A 350 -13.43 -29.27 -12.72
N GLU A 351 -14.57 -28.95 -13.34
CA GLU A 351 -15.59 -28.07 -12.75
C GLU A 351 -16.11 -28.57 -11.39
N GLY A 352 -16.08 -29.89 -11.13
CA GLY A 352 -16.48 -30.47 -9.85
C GLY A 352 -15.47 -30.27 -8.73
N ASP A 353 -14.22 -29.96 -9.06
CA ASP A 353 -13.13 -29.77 -8.11
C ASP A 353 -12.98 -28.33 -7.63
N VAL A 354 -13.33 -27.34 -8.46
CA VAL A 354 -13.01 -25.92 -8.24
C VAL A 354 -13.38 -25.44 -6.84
N SER A 355 -14.62 -25.69 -6.41
CA SER A 355 -15.09 -25.30 -5.07
C SER A 355 -14.25 -25.91 -3.94
N ARG A 356 -13.75 -27.14 -4.11
CA ARG A 356 -12.89 -27.81 -3.11
C ARG A 356 -11.48 -27.22 -3.11
N VAL A 357 -10.94 -26.91 -4.28
CA VAL A 357 -9.62 -26.28 -4.43
C VAL A 357 -9.62 -24.87 -3.84
N VAL A 358 -10.65 -24.07 -4.12
CA VAL A 358 -10.83 -22.74 -3.51
C VAL A 358 -10.91 -22.88 -2.00
N ALA A 359 -11.76 -23.77 -1.48
CA ALA A 359 -11.86 -24.01 -0.04
C ALA A 359 -10.54 -24.46 0.59
N PHE A 360 -9.74 -25.27 -0.12
CA PHE A 360 -8.41 -25.69 0.32
C PHE A 360 -7.39 -24.54 0.32
N ALA A 361 -7.42 -23.65 -0.68
CA ALA A 361 -6.55 -22.48 -0.75
C ALA A 361 -6.85 -21.47 0.37
N GLU A 362 -8.12 -21.35 0.76
CA GLU A 362 -8.58 -20.44 1.82
C GLU A 362 -8.32 -20.96 3.25
N GLN A 363 -8.01 -22.25 3.42
CA GLN A 363 -7.58 -22.82 4.68
C GLN A 363 -6.20 -22.27 5.06
N SER A 364 -6.18 -21.14 5.77
CA SER A 364 -4.97 -20.50 6.30
C SER A 364 -4.99 -20.46 7.82
N ASP A 365 -3.97 -21.05 8.45
CA ASP A 365 -3.83 -21.17 9.91
C ASP A 365 -3.48 -19.84 10.63
N GLY A 366 -3.49 -18.70 9.94
CA GLY A 366 -2.97 -17.41 10.45
C GLY A 366 -3.73 -16.14 10.06
N GLY A 367 -4.84 -16.26 9.33
CA GLY A 367 -5.57 -15.12 8.75
C GLY A 367 -4.69 -14.23 7.86
N ILE A 368 -5.16 -13.03 7.52
CA ILE A 368 -4.43 -12.05 6.69
C ILE A 368 -3.03 -11.73 7.27
N GLY A 369 -2.88 -11.86 8.60
CA GLY A 369 -1.68 -11.49 9.35
C GLY A 369 -0.40 -12.27 9.03
N GLN A 370 -0.49 -13.45 8.41
CA GLN A 370 0.69 -14.26 8.05
C GLN A 370 1.02 -14.27 6.55
N GLY A 371 0.14 -13.74 5.70
CA GLY A 371 0.45 -13.42 4.31
C GLY A 371 0.75 -14.60 3.37
N GLU A 372 0.64 -15.87 3.80
CA GLU A 372 1.16 -17.00 3.03
C GLU A 372 0.36 -17.39 1.78
N ARG A 373 -0.95 -17.12 1.74
CA ARG A 373 -1.85 -17.52 0.63
C ARG A 373 -2.79 -16.40 0.17
N LEU A 374 -2.38 -15.15 0.35
CA LEU A 374 -3.22 -13.98 0.02
C LEU A 374 -3.57 -13.99 -1.47
N GLY A 375 -4.87 -13.91 -1.76
CA GLY A 375 -5.41 -13.87 -3.13
C GLY A 375 -5.44 -15.22 -3.85
N TYR A 376 -5.00 -16.33 -3.24
CA TYR A 376 -4.96 -17.62 -3.93
C TYR A 376 -6.36 -18.14 -4.28
N GLY A 377 -7.31 -18.06 -3.34
CA GLY A 377 -8.69 -18.47 -3.61
C GLY A 377 -9.31 -17.66 -4.75
N GLU A 378 -9.02 -16.37 -4.84
CA GLU A 378 -9.48 -15.49 -5.94
C GLU A 378 -8.91 -15.93 -7.29
N GLN A 379 -7.63 -16.28 -7.36
CA GLN A 379 -7.00 -16.80 -8.57
C GLN A 379 -7.59 -18.14 -9.02
N PHE A 380 -7.87 -19.06 -8.09
CA PHE A 380 -8.55 -20.32 -8.43
C PHE A 380 -9.98 -20.07 -8.90
N SER A 381 -10.74 -19.21 -8.21
CA SER A 381 -12.12 -18.85 -8.58
C SER A 381 -12.22 -18.20 -9.95
N ARG A 382 -11.22 -17.42 -10.38
CA ARG A 382 -11.19 -16.78 -11.70
C ARG A 382 -11.13 -17.77 -12.87
N LEU A 383 -10.76 -19.02 -12.61
CA LEU A 383 -10.69 -20.06 -13.64
C LEU A 383 -12.02 -20.81 -13.80
N GLU A 384 -12.97 -20.65 -12.87
CA GLU A 384 -14.28 -21.29 -12.92
C GLU A 384 -15.06 -20.89 -14.18
N GLY A 385 -15.57 -21.88 -14.92
CA GLY A 385 -16.30 -21.64 -16.17
C GLY A 385 -15.43 -21.14 -17.34
N THR A 386 -14.11 -21.12 -17.19
CA THR A 386 -13.18 -20.79 -18.28
C THR A 386 -12.61 -22.05 -18.93
N THR A 387 -12.03 -21.91 -20.13
CA THR A 387 -11.27 -23.00 -20.77
C THR A 387 -9.96 -23.34 -20.02
N HIS A 388 -9.59 -22.56 -19.01
CA HIS A 388 -8.35 -22.68 -18.24
C HIS A 388 -8.54 -23.40 -16.90
N VAL A 389 -9.72 -23.95 -16.60
CA VAL A 389 -9.94 -24.74 -15.37
C VAL A 389 -8.96 -25.92 -15.27
N GLU A 390 -8.63 -26.54 -16.40
CA GLU A 390 -7.68 -27.65 -16.49
C GLU A 390 -6.20 -27.25 -16.26
N ASP A 391 -5.92 -25.94 -16.20
CA ASP A 391 -4.60 -25.42 -15.84
C ASP A 391 -4.33 -25.57 -14.33
N VAL A 392 -5.36 -25.80 -13.53
CA VAL A 392 -5.20 -26.14 -12.12
C VAL A 392 -4.79 -27.61 -12.01
N VAL A 393 -3.64 -27.86 -11.38
CA VAL A 393 -3.23 -29.20 -10.98
C VAL A 393 -3.63 -29.42 -9.54
N VAL A 394 -4.45 -30.44 -9.29
CA VAL A 394 -4.94 -30.80 -7.96
C VAL A 394 -4.39 -32.16 -7.55
N GLY A 395 -3.91 -32.24 -6.31
CA GLY A 395 -3.42 -33.44 -5.67
C GLY A 395 -4.43 -33.95 -4.63
N TYR A 396 -4.84 -35.21 -4.76
CA TYR A 396 -5.78 -35.89 -3.88
C TYR A 396 -5.08 -36.97 -3.07
N GLN A 397 -5.40 -37.04 -1.78
CA GLN A 397 -5.16 -38.22 -0.95
C GLN A 397 -6.51 -38.82 -0.58
N GLY A 398 -6.88 -39.91 -1.27
CA GLY A 398 -8.24 -40.44 -1.16
C GLY A 398 -9.30 -39.46 -1.68
N ARG A 399 -10.04 -38.80 -0.78
CA ARG A 399 -11.08 -37.80 -1.14
C ARG A 399 -10.69 -36.35 -0.82
N ASP A 400 -9.59 -36.17 -0.11
CA ASP A 400 -9.17 -34.89 0.43
C ASP A 400 -8.19 -34.22 -0.54
N VAL A 401 -8.42 -32.94 -0.81
CA VAL A 401 -7.45 -32.10 -1.55
C VAL A 401 -6.28 -31.84 -0.61
N VAL A 402 -5.10 -32.31 -0.99
CA VAL A 402 -3.87 -32.16 -0.21
C VAL A 402 -2.84 -31.26 -0.89
N ALA A 403 -3.04 -30.93 -2.15
CA ALA A 403 -2.15 -30.06 -2.91
C ALA A 403 -2.89 -29.40 -4.09
N ALA A 404 -2.50 -28.19 -4.45
CA ALA A 404 -3.03 -27.51 -5.63
C ALA A 404 -2.03 -26.46 -6.16
N ALA A 405 -2.04 -26.21 -7.48
CA ALA A 405 -1.34 -25.10 -8.10
C ALA A 405 -1.99 -24.70 -9.43
N VAL A 406 -1.69 -23.50 -9.92
CA VAL A 406 -2.17 -22.97 -11.21
C VAL A 406 -1.00 -22.93 -12.20
N LEU A 407 -1.17 -23.58 -13.35
CA LEU A 407 -0.30 -23.44 -14.51
C LEU A 407 -0.72 -22.25 -15.37
N TYR A 408 0.22 -21.69 -16.11
CA TYR A 408 -0.12 -20.74 -17.17
C TYR A 408 0.91 -20.77 -18.30
N VAL A 409 0.44 -20.63 -19.53
CA VAL A 409 1.30 -20.37 -20.69
C VAL A 409 1.17 -18.88 -21.04
N PRO A 410 2.26 -18.10 -21.15
CA PRO A 410 2.13 -16.65 -21.14
C PRO A 410 1.38 -16.01 -22.32
N ARG A 411 1.08 -16.76 -23.38
CA ARG A 411 0.50 -16.24 -24.64
C ARG A 411 -0.79 -16.96 -25.06
N ASP A 412 -1.36 -17.81 -24.22
CA ASP A 412 -2.55 -18.61 -24.55
C ASP A 412 -3.88 -17.98 -24.10
N GLY A 413 -3.82 -16.88 -23.34
CA GLY A 413 -4.99 -16.22 -22.76
C GLY A 413 -5.28 -16.58 -21.30
N SER A 414 -4.39 -17.34 -20.64
CA SER A 414 -4.52 -17.69 -19.23
C SER A 414 -4.69 -16.46 -18.32
N PRO A 415 -5.73 -16.42 -17.45
CA PRO A 415 -5.93 -15.33 -16.51
C PRO A 415 -4.75 -15.09 -15.56
N ALA A 416 -4.04 -16.15 -15.16
CA ALA A 416 -2.86 -16.04 -14.31
C ALA A 416 -1.69 -15.32 -15.01
N ALA A 417 -1.55 -15.48 -16.33
CA ALA A 417 -0.53 -14.79 -17.13
C ALA A 417 -0.78 -13.27 -17.24
N GLU A 418 -1.99 -12.80 -16.94
CA GLU A 418 -2.32 -11.37 -16.88
C GLU A 418 -1.79 -10.70 -15.61
N ASP A 419 -1.62 -11.47 -14.53
CA ASP A 419 -1.16 -10.99 -13.23
C ASP A 419 0.33 -11.24 -12.97
N LEU A 420 0.91 -12.22 -13.65
CA LEU A 420 2.30 -12.66 -13.50
C LEU A 420 3.07 -12.55 -14.82
N PRO A 421 3.87 -11.49 -15.00
CA PRO A 421 4.51 -11.23 -16.29
C PRO A 421 5.84 -11.96 -16.49
N TRP A 422 6.35 -12.67 -15.50
CA TRP A 422 7.77 -13.04 -15.50
C TRP A 422 8.11 -14.20 -16.44
N ALA A 423 7.26 -15.22 -16.54
CA ALA A 423 7.48 -16.34 -17.46
C ALA A 423 7.69 -15.88 -18.92
N ARG A 424 6.88 -14.93 -19.44
CA ARG A 424 7.06 -14.40 -20.81
C ARG A 424 8.37 -13.63 -21.03
N THR A 425 9.02 -13.16 -19.98
CA THR A 425 10.30 -12.44 -20.13
C THR A 425 11.49 -13.39 -20.28
N LEU A 426 11.31 -14.66 -19.93
CA LEU A 426 12.39 -15.66 -19.90
C LEU A 426 12.56 -16.42 -21.21
N GLY A 427 11.48 -16.58 -21.98
CA GLY A 427 11.48 -17.27 -23.27
C GLY A 427 10.08 -17.72 -23.67
N ASP A 428 9.91 -18.07 -24.95
CA ASP A 428 8.63 -18.61 -25.45
C ASP A 428 8.44 -20.10 -25.07
N ASP A 429 9.49 -20.76 -24.58
CA ASP A 429 9.50 -22.15 -24.07
C ASP A 429 9.38 -22.24 -22.55
N VAL A 430 9.00 -21.14 -21.89
CA VAL A 430 8.88 -21.03 -20.43
C VAL A 430 7.41 -20.91 -20.03
N GLY A 431 6.90 -21.95 -19.37
CA GLY A 431 5.59 -21.92 -18.70
C GLY A 431 5.69 -21.32 -17.30
N GLY A 432 4.55 -21.05 -16.68
CA GLY A 432 4.46 -20.53 -15.33
C GLY A 432 3.71 -21.45 -14.38
N LEU A 433 4.08 -21.39 -13.10
CA LEU A 433 3.44 -22.07 -11.98
C LEU A 433 3.24 -21.07 -10.85
N THR A 434 2.00 -20.93 -10.39
CA THR A 434 1.61 -20.06 -9.26
C THR A 434 0.65 -20.73 -8.30
N CYS A 435 0.31 -20.04 -7.22
CA CYS A 435 -0.65 -20.48 -6.20
C CYS A 435 -0.35 -21.87 -5.63
N VAL A 436 0.94 -22.21 -5.49
CA VAL A 436 1.39 -23.51 -4.99
C VAL A 436 0.97 -23.68 -3.52
N CYS A 437 0.10 -24.65 -3.27
CA CYS A 437 -0.47 -24.98 -1.97
C CYS A 437 -0.25 -26.46 -1.65
N VAL A 438 0.24 -26.77 -0.45
CA VAL A 438 0.31 -28.14 0.09
C VAL A 438 -0.30 -28.18 1.49
N ALA A 439 -0.94 -29.29 1.84
CA ALA A 439 -1.52 -29.51 3.16
C ALA A 439 -0.41 -29.65 4.19
N ARG A 440 -0.50 -28.89 5.28
CA ARG A 440 0.42 -29.05 6.43
C ARG A 440 -0.09 -30.13 7.36
N GLU A 441 0.85 -30.87 7.95
CA GLU A 441 0.61 -32.08 8.76
C GLU A 441 -0.43 -31.91 9.89
N LYS A 442 -0.62 -30.70 10.43
CA LYS A 442 -1.64 -30.40 11.46
C LYS A 442 -3.09 -30.64 10.99
N SER A 443 -3.35 -30.69 9.70
CA SER A 443 -4.67 -30.94 9.13
C SER A 443 -5.06 -32.43 9.04
N ARG A 444 -4.13 -33.38 9.28
CA ARG A 444 -4.40 -34.81 9.07
C ARG A 444 -5.03 -35.53 10.28
N PHE A 445 -5.14 -34.88 11.44
CA PHE A 445 -5.72 -35.48 12.66
C PHE A 445 -6.76 -34.56 13.31
N SER A 446 -7.95 -34.46 12.72
CA SER A 446 -9.17 -34.22 13.48
C SER A 446 -10.02 -35.49 13.50
N PRO A 447 -9.87 -36.38 14.49
CA PRO A 447 -10.91 -37.34 14.77
C PRO A 447 -12.02 -36.65 15.56
N VAL A 448 -13.22 -36.75 15.02
CA VAL A 448 -14.49 -36.50 15.70
C VAL A 448 -14.54 -37.35 16.99
N SER A 449 -14.87 -36.69 18.12
CA SER A 449 -15.39 -37.23 19.38
C SER A 449 -14.59 -38.27 20.17
N ALA A 450 -14.09 -37.88 21.36
CA ALA A 450 -14.42 -38.54 22.63
C ALA A 450 -13.90 -37.75 23.86
N SER A 451 -14.76 -37.72 24.87
CA SER A 451 -14.64 -37.15 26.21
C SER A 451 -13.48 -37.71 27.08
N HIS A 452 -12.67 -36.82 27.68
CA HIS A 452 -12.35 -36.70 29.13
C HIS A 452 -10.97 -36.06 29.37
N PRO A 453 -10.84 -35.15 30.36
CA PRO A 453 -9.55 -34.55 30.70
C PRO A 453 -8.80 -35.45 31.68
N THR A 454 -7.67 -36.01 31.27
CA THR A 454 -6.67 -36.51 32.23
C THR A 454 -5.37 -35.73 32.08
N THR A 455 -5.00 -35.11 33.19
CA THR A 455 -3.77 -34.36 33.41
C THR A 455 -2.54 -35.27 33.26
N ARG A 456 -1.62 -34.93 32.35
CA ARG A 456 -0.26 -35.46 32.39
C ARG A 456 0.79 -34.36 32.26
N ARG A 457 1.72 -34.41 33.22
CA ARG A 457 2.84 -33.51 33.48
C ARG A 457 3.77 -33.42 32.27
N LYS A 458 4.25 -32.21 31.99
CA LYS A 458 5.40 -31.92 31.12
C LYS A 458 6.65 -32.59 31.71
N SER A 459 7.23 -33.54 30.98
CA SER A 459 8.65 -33.89 31.10
C SER A 459 9.40 -33.15 30.00
N ALA A 460 10.35 -32.31 30.42
CA ALA A 460 11.32 -31.66 29.55
C ALA A 460 12.39 -32.69 29.17
N ASP A 461 12.47 -33.01 27.88
CA ASP A 461 13.66 -33.43 27.13
C ASP A 461 13.18 -34.05 25.81
N GLY A 462 13.38 -33.33 24.71
CA GLY A 462 13.02 -33.77 23.36
C GLY A 462 13.68 -32.85 22.35
N ALA A 463 14.68 -33.38 21.65
CA ALA A 463 15.30 -32.78 20.48
C ALA A 463 14.25 -32.35 19.43
N PRO A 464 14.53 -31.38 18.55
CA PRO A 464 13.58 -30.97 17.52
C PRO A 464 13.28 -32.16 16.60
N GLU A 465 12.07 -32.70 16.70
CA GLU A 465 11.55 -33.73 15.79
C GLU A 465 11.52 -33.19 14.35
N ALA A 466 12.17 -33.94 13.45
CA ALA A 466 12.25 -33.66 12.03
C ALA A 466 10.86 -33.80 11.37
N THR A 467 10.12 -32.70 11.31
CA THR A 467 8.74 -32.57 10.78
C THR A 467 8.69 -32.12 9.32
N GLY A 468 9.79 -32.30 8.56
CA GLY A 468 9.94 -31.73 7.20
C GLY A 468 9.83 -32.71 6.01
N GLY A 469 9.63 -34.01 6.25
CA GLY A 469 9.70 -35.03 5.20
C GLY A 469 8.50 -35.04 4.25
N ASP A 470 7.28 -35.08 4.79
CA ASP A 470 6.05 -35.30 4.03
C ASP A 470 5.63 -34.08 3.18
N ASP A 471 5.75 -32.87 3.72
CA ASP A 471 5.44 -31.63 2.99
C ASP A 471 6.37 -31.45 1.78
N THR A 472 7.64 -31.87 1.94
CA THR A 472 8.63 -31.86 0.85
C THR A 472 8.26 -32.86 -0.24
N VAL A 473 7.79 -34.06 0.11
CA VAL A 473 7.34 -35.07 -0.86
C VAL A 473 6.10 -34.60 -1.63
N LEU A 474 5.12 -33.99 -0.96
CA LEU A 474 3.92 -33.43 -1.61
C LEU A 474 4.29 -32.32 -2.58
N LEU A 475 5.17 -31.40 -2.17
CA LEU A 475 5.63 -30.30 -3.02
C LEU A 475 6.38 -30.80 -4.25
N VAL A 476 7.35 -31.70 -4.07
CA VAL A 476 8.14 -32.28 -5.17
C VAL A 476 7.23 -33.04 -6.15
N SER A 477 6.26 -33.79 -5.65
CA SER A 477 5.32 -34.55 -6.50
C SER A 477 4.37 -33.63 -7.27
N LEU A 478 3.86 -32.56 -6.63
CA LEU A 478 3.04 -31.55 -7.29
C LEU A 478 3.83 -30.84 -8.40
N VAL A 479 5.05 -30.40 -8.11
CA VAL A 479 5.93 -29.73 -9.08
C VAL A 479 6.24 -30.66 -10.25
N GLY A 480 6.54 -31.95 -10.00
CA GLY A 480 6.74 -32.94 -11.06
C GLY A 480 5.51 -33.11 -11.96
N ALA A 481 4.31 -33.25 -11.38
CA ALA A 481 3.07 -33.34 -12.16
C ALA A 481 2.79 -32.07 -12.99
N CYS A 482 3.16 -30.90 -12.47
CA CYS A 482 3.09 -29.62 -13.18
C CYS A 482 4.07 -29.56 -14.37
N MET A 483 5.30 -30.04 -14.17
CA MET A 483 6.33 -30.12 -15.21
C MET A 483 5.89 -31.01 -16.36
N ASP A 484 5.39 -32.22 -16.08
CA ASP A 484 4.91 -33.15 -17.12
C ASP A 484 3.82 -32.53 -17.99
N ARG A 485 2.89 -31.76 -17.38
CA ARG A 485 1.80 -31.08 -18.09
C ARG A 485 2.29 -29.92 -18.94
N LEU A 486 3.22 -29.10 -18.44
CA LEU A 486 3.82 -28.04 -19.24
C LEU A 486 4.68 -28.60 -20.38
N ALA A 487 5.38 -29.72 -20.15
CA ALA A 487 6.14 -30.42 -21.18
C ALA A 487 5.25 -30.94 -22.32
N GLN A 488 4.06 -31.48 -21.98
CA GLN A 488 3.06 -31.88 -22.97
C GLN A 488 2.54 -30.69 -23.81
N ARG A 489 2.59 -29.47 -23.25
CA ARG A 489 2.25 -28.21 -23.94
C ARG A 489 3.45 -27.59 -24.67
N GLY A 490 4.57 -28.31 -24.77
CA GLY A 490 5.77 -27.89 -25.50
C GLY A 490 6.70 -26.95 -24.76
N MET A 491 6.49 -26.73 -23.46
CA MET A 491 7.42 -25.96 -22.64
C MET A 491 8.65 -26.81 -22.27
N LYS A 492 9.78 -26.15 -22.03
CA LYS A 492 11.03 -26.80 -21.59
C LYS A 492 11.48 -26.33 -20.21
N HIS A 493 10.94 -25.19 -19.79
CA HIS A 493 11.24 -24.58 -18.52
C HIS A 493 9.95 -24.16 -17.83
N MET A 494 10.02 -24.03 -16.52
CA MET A 494 8.93 -23.53 -15.69
C MET A 494 9.43 -22.44 -14.76
N TYR A 495 8.75 -21.30 -14.78
CA TYR A 495 8.91 -20.23 -13.81
C TYR A 495 7.95 -20.49 -12.64
N VAL A 496 8.49 -20.61 -11.41
CA VAL A 496 7.71 -20.83 -10.20
C VAL A 496 7.81 -19.59 -9.33
N ASP A 497 6.68 -18.95 -9.01
CA ASP A 497 6.69 -17.69 -8.27
C ASP A 497 6.45 -17.87 -6.76
N GLY A 498 7.17 -17.08 -5.96
CA GLY A 498 6.91 -16.90 -4.52
C GLY A 498 7.02 -18.16 -3.66
N LEU A 499 7.80 -19.17 -4.07
CA LEU A 499 7.94 -20.42 -3.32
C LEU A 499 8.93 -20.27 -2.15
N ARG A 500 8.56 -20.79 -0.98
CA ARG A 500 9.44 -20.89 0.19
C ARG A 500 10.31 -22.14 0.09
N GLY A 501 11.59 -21.98 0.39
CA GLY A 501 12.57 -23.03 0.13
C GLY A 501 12.77 -23.24 -1.38
N GLY A 502 13.60 -24.22 -1.72
CA GLY A 502 13.86 -24.61 -3.09
C GLY A 502 14.59 -25.94 -3.13
N ASP A 503 14.42 -26.67 -4.23
CA ASP A 503 15.21 -27.85 -4.50
C ASP A 503 16.61 -27.45 -5.00
N ALA A 504 17.62 -28.29 -4.77
CA ALA A 504 18.97 -28.05 -5.29
C ALA A 504 19.02 -27.98 -6.83
N SER A 505 18.04 -28.60 -7.51
CA SER A 505 17.86 -28.56 -8.96
C SER A 505 17.24 -27.27 -9.49
N PHE A 506 16.67 -26.41 -8.62
CA PHE A 506 16.00 -25.18 -9.06
C PHE A 506 17.00 -24.03 -9.18
N ARG A 507 17.00 -23.36 -10.32
CA ARG A 507 17.80 -22.14 -10.50
C ARG A 507 17.02 -20.95 -9.95
N ARG A 508 17.51 -20.38 -8.85
CA ARG A 508 16.94 -19.15 -8.26
C ARG A 508 16.96 -18.00 -9.27
N TRP A 509 15.83 -17.33 -9.44
CA TRP A 509 15.69 -16.14 -10.31
C TRP A 509 15.71 -14.85 -9.49
N ALA A 510 14.93 -14.78 -8.42
CA ALA A 510 14.88 -13.64 -7.52
C ALA A 510 14.53 -14.08 -6.09
N THR A 511 14.93 -13.30 -5.09
CA THR A 511 14.57 -13.51 -3.68
C THR A 511 14.02 -12.23 -3.10
N TYR A 512 12.96 -12.35 -2.32
CA TYR A 512 12.27 -11.24 -1.69
C TYR A 512 12.11 -11.47 -0.21
N THR A 513 12.18 -10.40 0.57
CA THR A 513 11.60 -10.38 1.92
C THR A 513 10.17 -9.86 1.83
N THR A 514 9.21 -10.66 2.30
CA THR A 514 7.82 -10.24 2.45
C THR A 514 7.63 -9.45 3.74
N GLY A 515 6.87 -8.37 3.68
CA GLY A 515 6.54 -7.55 4.84
C GLY A 515 5.04 -7.29 4.91
N LEU A 516 4.49 -7.35 6.12
CA LEU A 516 3.09 -7.00 6.39
C LEU A 516 3.04 -5.97 7.50
N GLN A 517 2.26 -4.91 7.31
CA GLN A 517 1.96 -3.95 8.37
C GLN A 517 0.51 -4.20 8.82
N LYS A 518 0.37 -4.64 10.08
CA LYS A 518 -0.93 -4.89 10.71
C LYS A 518 -1.23 -3.74 11.67
N GLY A 519 -2.21 -2.90 11.33
CA GLY A 519 -2.66 -1.80 12.18
C GLY A 519 -2.95 -0.53 11.38
N LEU A 520 -4.24 -0.29 11.14
CA LEU A 520 -4.79 1.04 10.92
C LEU A 520 -5.46 1.43 12.23
N THR A 521 -4.71 2.06 13.14
CA THR A 521 -5.30 2.69 14.33
C THR A 521 -5.71 4.11 14.02
#